data_AF-A0A7S0BUR4-F1
#
_entry.id   AF-A0A7S0BUR4-F1
#
_cell.length_a   1.000
_cell.length_b   1.000
_cell.length_c   1.000
_cell.angle_alpha   90.00
_cell.angle_beta   90.00
_cell.angle_gamma   90.00
#
_symmetry.space_group_name_H-M   'P 1'
#
loop_
_entity.id
_entity.type
_entity.pdbx_description
1 polymer ?
#
loop_
_entity_poly.entity_id
_entity_poly.type
_entity_poly.pdbx_seq_one_letter_code
_entity_poly.pdbx_strand_id
1 'polypeptide(L)'
;NVSSDLFQIKTEVKLAISPTRLNIGSAIVDSGTTHTSFSNKIASSFKKAWIRLTGNEWQTDPFELSEEDFMEMPTIVLHLRSFHNSEHDNVLVSFPASKYLTRSIKS
;
A
#
# COMPACT_ATOMS: atom_id res chain seq x y z
N ASN A 1 19.26 28.40 10.91
CA ASN A 1 18.35 27.50 11.65
C ASN A 1 17.01 27.44 10.95
N VAL A 2 16.90 26.57 9.94
CA VAL A 2 15.62 26.29 9.27
C VAL A 2 15.25 24.87 9.63
N SER A 3 14.32 24.79 10.59
CA SER A 3 13.31 23.75 10.80
C SER A 3 13.70 22.30 10.50
N SER A 4 14.32 21.67 11.49
CA SER A 4 14.28 20.21 11.69
C SER A 4 12.87 19.66 11.91
N ASP A 5 11.87 20.53 12.01
CA ASP A 5 10.50 20.20 12.42
C ASP A 5 9.55 19.94 11.24
N LEU A 6 10.01 20.13 10.00
CA LEU A 6 9.23 19.83 8.78
C LEU A 6 9.35 18.36 8.31
N PHE A 7 10.12 17.53 9.01
CA PHE A 7 10.18 16.08 8.78
C PHE A 7 9.50 15.29 9.90
N GLN A 8 8.38 15.80 10.41
CA GLN A 8 7.52 15.08 11.35
C GLN A 8 7.05 13.75 10.74
N ILE A 9 7.77 12.70 11.12
CA ILE A 9 7.45 11.26 11.09
C ILE A 9 6.38 10.87 10.07
N LYS A 10 6.82 10.48 8.86
CA LYS A 10 6.04 9.55 8.02
C LYS A 10 5.81 8.29 8.85
N THR A 11 4.58 8.11 9.35
CA THR A 11 4.23 6.94 10.15
C THR A 11 4.25 5.70 9.26
N GLU A 12 5.35 4.94 9.30
CA GLU A 12 5.43 3.63 8.66
C GLU A 12 4.59 2.64 9.47
N VAL A 13 3.54 2.09 8.85
CA VAL A 13 2.74 1.01 9.45
C VAL A 13 3.15 -0.31 8.81
N LYS A 14 4.01 -1.06 9.51
CA LYS A 14 4.32 -2.44 9.13
C LYS A 14 3.11 -3.33 9.41
N LEU A 15 2.69 -4.08 8.39
CA LEU A 15 1.63 -5.06 8.57
C LEU A 15 2.11 -6.17 9.49
N ALA A 16 1.36 -6.47 10.54
CA ALA A 16 1.61 -7.59 11.43
C ALA A 16 1.26 -8.93 10.73
N ILE A 17 2.09 -9.33 9.78
CA ILE A 17 1.94 -10.57 9.00
C ILE A 17 3.31 -11.23 8.75
N SER A 18 3.42 -12.53 9.03
CA SER A 18 4.63 -13.28 8.73
C SER A 18 4.82 -13.43 7.21
N PRO A 19 6.06 -13.46 6.68
CA PRO A 19 6.33 -13.71 5.27
C PRO A 19 5.68 -15.00 4.74
N THR A 20 5.65 -16.05 5.55
CA THR A 20 4.98 -17.31 5.18
C THR A 20 3.51 -17.09 4.89
N ARG A 21 2.79 -16.36 5.76
CA ARG A 21 1.36 -16.01 5.59
C ARG A 21 1.10 -15.06 4.42
N LEU A 22 2.03 -14.13 4.17
CA LEU A 22 1.95 -13.19 3.03
C LEU A 22 1.96 -13.95 1.69
N ASN A 23 2.71 -15.03 1.60
CA ASN A 23 2.92 -15.77 0.35
C ASN A 23 2.07 -17.07 0.23
N ILE A 24 1.07 -17.26 1.09
CA ILE A 24 0.15 -18.42 0.98
C ILE A 24 -0.76 -18.23 -0.23
N GLY A 25 -0.81 -19.25 -1.10
CA GLY A 25 -1.73 -19.28 -2.25
C GLY A 25 -1.17 -18.68 -3.54
N SER A 26 0.16 -18.53 -3.60
CA SER A 26 0.91 -17.87 -4.68
C SER A 26 0.68 -16.36 -4.78
N ALA A 27 1.77 -15.61 -4.94
CA ALA A 27 1.71 -14.22 -5.36
C ALA A 27 2.00 -14.17 -6.85
N ILE A 28 1.17 -13.47 -7.62
CA ILE A 28 1.30 -13.36 -9.07
C ILE A 28 1.40 -11.90 -9.50
N VAL A 29 2.04 -11.68 -10.64
CA VAL A 29 1.94 -10.42 -11.39
C VAL A 29 1.09 -10.72 -12.61
N ASP A 30 -0.07 -10.08 -12.71
CA ASP A 30 -1.04 -10.32 -13.77
C ASP A 30 -1.41 -9.01 -14.48
N SER A 31 -0.99 -8.88 -15.75
CA SER A 31 -1.32 -7.72 -16.57
C SER A 31 -2.77 -7.71 -17.06
N GLY A 32 -3.50 -8.83 -16.94
CA GLY A 32 -4.91 -8.94 -17.29
C GLY A 32 -5.86 -8.45 -16.19
N THR A 33 -5.33 -8.10 -15.01
CA THR A 33 -6.13 -7.70 -13.85
C THR A 33 -5.94 -6.21 -13.55
N THR A 34 -7.04 -5.47 -13.44
CA THR A 34 -7.03 -4.02 -13.15
C THR A 34 -6.73 -3.68 -11.70
N HIS A 35 -7.10 -4.55 -10.74
CA HIS A 35 -7.04 -4.26 -9.31
C HIS A 35 -6.04 -5.15 -8.58
N THR A 36 -5.35 -4.60 -7.58
CA THR A 36 -4.58 -5.42 -6.64
C THR A 36 -5.53 -6.09 -5.66
N SER A 37 -5.43 -7.42 -5.52
CA SER A 37 -6.20 -8.18 -4.55
C SER A 37 -5.27 -8.79 -3.49
N PHE A 38 -5.76 -8.82 -2.25
CA PHE A 38 -5.08 -9.47 -1.14
C PHE A 38 -5.86 -10.70 -0.70
N SER A 39 -5.16 -11.76 -0.31
CA SER A 39 -5.81 -12.90 0.33
C SER A 39 -6.51 -12.48 1.62
N ASN A 40 -7.56 -13.19 2.04
CA ASN A 40 -8.30 -12.90 3.27
C ASN A 40 -7.40 -12.81 4.52
N LYS A 41 -6.25 -13.52 4.50
CA LYS A 41 -5.27 -13.53 5.59
C LYS A 41 -4.46 -12.23 5.68
N ILE A 42 -4.26 -11.54 4.56
CA ILE A 42 -3.58 -10.23 4.49
C ILE A 42 -4.60 -9.10 4.64
N ALA A 43 -5.77 -9.24 4.01
CA ALA A 43 -6.79 -8.21 3.90
C ALA A 43 -7.19 -7.61 5.26
N SER A 44 -7.32 -8.44 6.31
CA SER A 44 -7.67 -7.93 7.65
C SER A 44 -6.59 -7.02 8.24
N SER A 45 -5.33 -7.42 8.18
CA SER A 45 -4.21 -6.61 8.68
C SER A 45 -4.04 -5.33 7.85
N PHE A 46 -4.18 -5.44 6.53
CA PHE A 46 -4.13 -4.29 5.64
C PHE A 46 -5.25 -3.29 5.93
N LYS A 47 -6.51 -3.73 6.01
CA LYS A 47 -7.66 -2.86 6.31
C LYS A 47 -7.53 -2.13 7.65
N LYS A 48 -7.02 -2.81 8.69
CA LYS A 48 -6.75 -2.17 10.00
C LYS A 48 -5.67 -1.10 9.91
N ALA A 49 -4.59 -1.36 9.17
CA ALA A 49 -3.53 -0.38 8.93
C ALA A 49 -4.04 0.80 8.10
N TRP A 50 -4.87 0.53 7.10
CA TRP A 50 -5.49 1.52 6.23
C TRP A 50 -6.36 2.49 7.03
N ILE A 51 -7.33 1.98 7.80
CA ILE A 51 -8.20 2.80 8.66
C ILE A 51 -7.37 3.64 9.64
N ARG A 52 -6.30 3.08 10.21
CA ARG A 52 -5.40 3.81 11.12
C ARG A 52 -4.69 4.98 10.42
N LEU A 53 -4.34 4.83 9.15
CA LEU A 53 -3.60 5.82 8.38
C LEU A 53 -4.51 6.88 7.77
N THR A 54 -5.67 6.48 7.26
CA THR A 54 -6.54 7.33 6.44
C THR A 54 -7.81 7.77 7.14
N GLY A 55 -8.15 7.16 8.28
CA GLY A 55 -9.45 7.32 8.94
C GLY A 55 -10.62 6.67 8.20
N ASN A 56 -10.37 6.07 7.03
CA ASN A 56 -11.41 5.58 6.12
C ASN A 56 -11.32 4.06 5.92
N GLU A 57 -12.44 3.40 5.62
CA GLU A 57 -12.41 2.01 5.21
C GLU A 57 -11.80 1.85 3.80
N TRP A 58 -11.11 0.73 3.56
CA TRP A 58 -10.69 0.38 2.22
C TRP A 58 -11.90 -0.09 1.40
N GLN A 59 -12.21 0.64 0.34
CA GLN A 59 -13.31 0.33 -0.58
C GLN A 59 -12.83 0.31 -2.04
N THR A 60 -13.54 -0.43 -2.88
CA THR A 60 -13.32 -0.50 -4.33
C THR A 60 -14.31 0.36 -5.12
N ASP A 61 -15.38 0.82 -4.46
CA ASP A 61 -16.37 1.68 -5.09
C ASP A 61 -15.79 3.08 -5.31
N PRO A 62 -16.18 3.77 -6.39
CA PRO A 62 -15.76 5.16 -6.61
C PRO A 62 -16.19 6.07 -5.47
N PHE A 63 -15.29 6.92 -5.01
CA PHE A 63 -15.56 7.93 -4.00
C PHE A 63 -14.94 9.28 -4.41
N GLU A 64 -15.43 10.35 -3.81
CA GLU A 64 -14.89 11.69 -4.01
C GLU A 64 -13.76 11.93 -3.01
N LEU A 65 -12.70 12.57 -3.49
CA LEU A 65 -11.52 12.88 -2.69
C LEU A 65 -11.05 14.29 -3.10
N SER A 66 -10.75 15.15 -2.12
CA SER A 66 -10.14 16.45 -2.39
C SER A 66 -8.69 16.28 -2.87
N GLU A 67 -8.10 17.33 -3.44
CA GLU A 67 -6.69 17.27 -3.86
C GLU A 67 -5.76 17.23 -2.64
N GLU A 68 -6.14 17.91 -1.56
CA GLU A 68 -5.45 17.83 -0.27
C GLU A 68 -5.48 16.40 0.29
N ASP A 69 -6.67 15.79 0.38
CA ASP A 69 -6.82 14.40 0.85
C ASP A 69 -6.05 13.40 -0.05
N PHE A 70 -5.98 13.66 -1.36
CA PHE A 70 -5.21 12.83 -2.31
C PHE A 70 -3.72 12.84 -1.97
N MET A 71 -3.19 14.01 -1.63
CA MET A 71 -1.78 14.18 -1.27
C MET A 71 -1.44 13.54 0.08
N GLU A 72 -2.43 13.36 0.95
CA GLU A 72 -2.28 12.68 2.25
C GLU A 72 -2.43 11.15 2.17
N MET A 73 -2.87 10.60 1.04
CA MET A 73 -3.03 9.17 0.87
C MET A 73 -1.69 8.40 1.01
N PRO A 74 -1.69 7.23 1.68
CA PRO A 74 -0.46 6.55 2.04
C PRO A 74 0.24 5.95 0.81
N THR A 75 1.57 5.84 0.86
CA THR A 75 2.32 5.04 -0.10
C THR A 75 2.30 3.58 0.34
N ILE A 76 1.88 2.67 -0.53
CA ILE A 76 1.95 1.21 -0.27
C ILE A 76 3.34 0.74 -0.72
N VAL A 77 4.08 0.06 0.15
CA VAL A 77 5.41 -0.48 -0.18
C VAL A 77 5.38 -2.00 -0.10
N LEU A 78 5.83 -2.66 -1.16
CA LEU A 78 6.04 -4.11 -1.20
C LEU A 78 7.54 -4.41 -1.12
N HIS A 79 7.91 -5.25 -0.16
CA HIS A 79 9.27 -5.77 -0.01
C HIS A 79 9.35 -7.11 -0.75
N LEU A 80 10.10 -7.14 -1.85
CA LEU A 80 10.30 -8.33 -2.66
C LEU A 80 11.68 -8.91 -2.38
N ARG A 81 11.72 -10.22 -2.10
CA ARG A 81 12.98 -10.95 -1.91
C ARG A 81 13.50 -11.48 -3.24
N SER A 82 14.80 -11.29 -3.47
CA SER A 82 15.50 -11.90 -4.61
C SER A 82 15.40 -13.42 -4.57
N PHE A 83 15.27 -14.04 -5.76
CA PHE A 83 15.23 -15.49 -5.90
C PHE A 83 16.51 -16.16 -5.35
N HIS A 84 17.65 -15.49 -5.43
CA HIS A 84 18.94 -16.01 -4.98
C HIS A 84 19.15 -15.95 -3.45
N ASN A 85 18.15 -15.47 -2.69
CA ASN A 85 18.15 -15.42 -1.23
C ASN A 85 19.37 -14.72 -0.60
N SER A 86 20.00 -13.82 -1.34
CA SER A 86 20.91 -12.81 -0.80
C SER A 86 20.07 -11.74 -0.11
N GLU A 87 20.13 -11.67 1.22
CA GLU A 87 19.45 -10.63 2.01
C GLU A 87 19.85 -9.19 1.59
N HIS A 88 20.95 -9.06 0.85
CA HIS A 88 21.44 -7.81 0.29
C HIS A 88 20.72 -7.33 -0.98
N ASP A 89 19.87 -8.15 -1.61
CA ASP A 89 19.23 -7.83 -2.90
C ASP A 89 17.69 -7.70 -2.80
N ASN A 90 17.17 -7.40 -1.61
CA ASN A 90 15.75 -7.12 -1.44
C ASN A 90 15.37 -5.82 -2.19
N VAL A 91 14.30 -5.88 -2.99
CA VAL A 91 13.81 -4.73 -3.75
C VAL A 91 12.55 -4.18 -3.09
N LEU A 92 12.54 -2.86 -2.88
CA LEU A 92 11.36 -2.14 -2.40
C LEU A 92 10.63 -1.54 -3.59
N VAL A 93 9.38 -1.92 -3.78
CA VAL A 93 8.51 -1.35 -4.81
C VAL A 93 7.48 -0.46 -4.14
N SER A 94 7.50 0.83 -4.47
CA SER A 94 6.61 1.84 -3.89
C SER A 94 5.47 2.19 -4.83
N PHE A 95 4.25 2.14 -4.30
CA PHE A 95 3.01 2.47 -4.99
C PHE A 95 2.39 3.70 -4.30
N PRO A 96 2.68 4.92 -4.79
CA PRO A 96 1.99 6.12 -4.31
C PRO A 96 0.50 6.08 -4.70
N ALA A 97 -0.29 6.99 -4.14
CA ALA A 97 -1.74 7.08 -4.37
C ALA A 97 -2.13 7.05 -5.85
N SER A 98 -1.36 7.75 -6.70
CA SER A 98 -1.54 7.78 -8.16
C SER A 98 -1.38 6.44 -8.87
N LYS A 99 -0.95 5.37 -8.18
CA LYS A 99 -0.81 4.02 -8.72
C LYS A 99 -1.92 3.06 -8.31
N TYR A 100 -2.63 3.34 -7.22
CA TYR A 100 -3.73 2.49 -6.76
C TYR A 100 -5.09 3.19 -6.72
N LEU A 101 -5.14 4.51 -6.95
CA LEU A 101 -6.35 5.27 -7.21
C LEU A 101 -6.37 5.72 -8.67
N THR A 102 -7.49 5.44 -9.34
CA THR A 102 -7.72 5.86 -10.72
C THR A 102 -8.74 6.98 -10.73
N ARG A 103 -8.38 8.12 -11.33
CA ARG A 103 -9.32 9.23 -11.49
C ARG A 103 -10.43 8.80 -12.45
N SER A 104 -11.67 8.82 -11.97
CA SER A 104 -12.85 8.68 -12.81
C SER A 104 -13.36 10.06 -13.17
N ILE A 105 -13.61 10.31 -14.46
CA ILE A 105 -14.35 11.47 -14.91
C ILE A 105 -15.81 11.02 -14.92
N LYS A 106 -16.67 11.64 -14.09
CA LYS A 106 -18.13 11.41 -14.19
C LYS A 106 -18.56 11.78 -15.61
N SER A 107 -19.02 10.80 -16.38
CA SER A 107 -19.67 10.99 -17.68
C SER A 107 -21.08 11.51 -17.52
#